data_AF-A0A5B8BUN4-F1
#
_entry.id   AF-A0A5B8BUN4-F1
#
_cell.length_a   1.000
_cell.length_b   1.000
_cell.length_c   1.000
_cell.angle_alpha   90.00
_cell.angle_beta   90.00
_cell.angle_gamma   90.00
#
_symmetry.space_group_name_H-M   'P 1'
#
loop_
_entity.id
_entity.type
_entity.pdbx_description
1 polymer ?
#
loop_
_entity_poly.entity_id
_entity_poly.type
_entity_poly.pdbx_seq_one_letter_code
_entity_poly.pdbx_strand_id
1 'polypeptide(L)'
;MSDSQLSGLSAASYERFVQKTLPFLRQSFPDTAGREDDAALRGYIDRISQFAVRHRVFREINVQKLMVLQLRTGFAIPLPRWQAHLLRRAGFSEEERVMRLTRAVLTGEQPELVSMGDDLPAMRAAR
;
A
#
# COMPACT_ATOMS: atom_id res chain seq x y z
N MET A 1 -22.63 -9.83 -2.68
CA MET A 1 -22.49 -8.90 -1.54
C MET A 1 -21.06 -8.38 -1.59
N SER A 2 -20.89 -7.07 -1.55
CA SER A 2 -19.70 -6.33 -1.97
C SER A 2 -18.59 -6.31 -0.90
N ASP A 3 -17.50 -7.02 -1.18
CA ASP A 3 -16.26 -7.13 -0.38
C ASP A 3 -15.39 -5.86 -0.41
N SER A 4 -15.92 -4.71 0.00
CA SER A 4 -15.14 -3.46 0.11
C SER A 4 -15.01 -3.04 1.56
N GLN A 5 -14.25 -3.83 2.33
CA GLN A 5 -13.80 -3.42 3.66
C GLN A 5 -12.62 -2.43 3.61
N LEU A 6 -12.83 -1.32 2.90
CA LEU A 6 -12.50 0.03 3.39
C LEU A 6 -13.51 0.48 4.49
N SER A 7 -14.24 -0.46 5.10
CA SER A 7 -15.46 -0.33 5.90
C SER A 7 -15.31 0.36 7.27
N GLY A 8 -14.20 1.07 7.50
CA GLY A 8 -14.01 1.95 8.66
C GLY A 8 -14.00 3.45 8.32
N LEU A 9 -13.86 3.80 7.03
CA LEU A 9 -14.00 5.17 6.56
C LEU A 9 -15.43 5.31 6.04
N SER A 10 -16.22 6.21 6.63
CA SER A 10 -17.46 6.63 5.99
C SER A 10 -17.15 7.06 4.55
N ALA A 11 -18.09 6.91 3.61
CA ALA A 11 -17.89 7.40 2.24
C ALA A 11 -17.41 8.87 2.21
N ALA A 12 -17.84 9.67 3.19
CA ALA A 12 -17.37 11.04 3.40
C ALA A 12 -15.90 11.12 3.83
N SER A 13 -15.42 10.22 4.69
CA SER A 13 -14.00 10.16 5.08
C SER A 13 -13.11 9.76 3.89
N TYR A 14 -13.56 8.80 3.08
CA TYR A 14 -12.84 8.41 1.86
C TYR A 14 -12.78 9.56 0.85
N GLU A 15 -13.89 10.25 0.62
CA GLU A 15 -13.90 11.39 -0.29
C GLU A 15 -12.97 12.51 0.20
N ARG A 16 -12.94 12.80 1.52
CA ARG A 16 -11.96 13.75 2.09
C ARG A 16 -10.52 13.30 1.87
N PHE A 17 -10.25 12.01 1.96
CA PHE A 17 -8.92 11.47 1.66
C PHE A 17 -8.54 11.68 0.19
N VAL A 18 -9.45 11.41 -0.75
CA VAL A 18 -9.25 11.66 -2.19
C VAL A 18 -8.98 13.15 -2.46
N GLN A 19 -9.82 14.03 -1.91
CA GLN A 19 -9.70 15.49 -2.10
C GLN A 19 -8.38 16.06 -1.57
N LYS A 20 -7.81 15.46 -0.51
CA LYS A 20 -6.47 15.83 0.00
C LYS A 20 -5.34 15.24 -0.83
N THR A 21 -5.54 14.02 -1.33
CA THR A 21 -4.48 13.25 -1.98
C THR A 21 -4.27 13.68 -3.44
N LEU A 22 -5.33 14.05 -4.16
CA LEU A 22 -5.23 14.57 -5.53
C LEU A 22 -4.25 15.76 -5.66
N PRO A 23 -4.43 16.89 -4.94
CA PRO A 23 -3.52 18.02 -5.04
C PRO A 23 -2.11 17.67 -4.55
N PHE A 24 -2.00 16.84 -3.50
CA PHE A 24 -0.70 16.34 -3.01
C PHE A 24 0.08 15.58 -4.09
N LEU A 25 -0.58 14.68 -4.82
CA LEU A 25 0.05 13.92 -5.90
C LEU A 25 0.45 14.83 -7.06
N ARG A 26 -0.42 15.75 -7.49
CA ARG A 26 -0.12 16.71 -8.55
C ARG A 26 1.08 17.60 -8.21
N GLN A 27 1.16 18.07 -6.96
CA GLN A 27 2.27 18.90 -6.49
C GLN A 27 3.58 18.11 -6.35
N SER A 28 3.50 16.89 -5.84
CA SER A 28 4.69 16.06 -5.56
C SER A 28 5.26 15.38 -6.81
N PHE A 29 4.42 15.17 -7.82
CA PHE A 29 4.75 14.45 -9.06
C PHE A 29 4.19 15.16 -10.29
N PRO A 30 4.63 16.40 -10.59
CA PRO A 30 4.08 17.19 -11.69
C PRO A 30 4.24 16.53 -13.06
N ASP A 31 5.33 15.77 -13.27
CA ASP A 31 5.60 15.13 -14.57
C ASP A 31 4.75 13.89 -14.85
N THR A 32 4.31 13.18 -13.80
CA THR A 32 3.46 12.00 -13.93
C THR A 32 2.02 12.34 -13.58
N ALA A 33 1.75 12.68 -12.31
CA ALA A 33 0.40 12.99 -11.84
C ALA A 33 -0.13 14.34 -12.35
N GLY A 34 0.73 15.31 -12.64
CA GLY A 34 0.29 16.63 -13.12
C GLY A 34 -0.37 16.60 -14.51
N ARG A 35 -0.06 15.59 -15.33
CA ARG A 35 -0.58 15.45 -16.71
C ARG A 35 -1.85 14.58 -16.81
N GLU A 36 -2.13 13.81 -15.77
CA GLU A 36 -3.31 12.97 -15.69
C GLU A 36 -4.57 13.81 -15.40
N ASP A 37 -5.71 13.36 -15.90
CA ASP A 37 -7.00 13.93 -15.50
C ASP A 37 -7.41 13.45 -14.09
N ASP A 38 -8.40 14.13 -13.51
CA ASP A 38 -8.86 13.80 -12.15
C ASP A 38 -9.45 12.39 -12.05
N ALA A 39 -10.06 11.88 -13.13
CA ALA A 39 -10.66 10.56 -13.14
C ALA A 39 -9.58 9.46 -13.11
N ALA A 40 -8.50 9.64 -13.87
CA ALA A 40 -7.34 8.75 -13.91
C ALA A 40 -6.61 8.73 -12.56
N LEU A 41 -6.37 9.91 -11.97
CA LEU A 41 -5.76 9.99 -10.64
C LEU A 41 -6.65 9.41 -9.55
N ARG A 42 -7.97 9.59 -9.63
CA ARG A 42 -8.91 8.95 -8.71
C ARG A 42 -8.88 7.44 -8.85
N GLY A 43 -8.87 6.92 -10.08
CA GLY A 43 -8.71 5.49 -10.34
C GLY A 43 -7.38 4.93 -9.81
N TYR A 44 -6.30 5.71 -9.90
CA TYR A 44 -5.03 5.39 -9.26
C TYR A 44 -5.17 5.32 -7.74
N ILE A 45 -5.79 6.32 -7.12
CA ILE A 45 -6.01 6.38 -5.68
C ILE A 45 -6.85 5.19 -5.20
N ASP A 46 -7.92 4.87 -5.90
CA ASP A 46 -8.81 3.74 -5.62
C ASP A 46 -8.03 2.41 -5.68
N ARG A 47 -7.23 2.21 -6.73
CA ARG A 47 -6.42 0.99 -6.91
C ARG A 47 -5.44 0.79 -5.76
N ILE A 48 -4.71 1.83 -5.37
CA ILE A 48 -3.75 1.74 -4.26
C ILE A 48 -4.48 1.58 -2.91
N SER A 49 -5.63 2.22 -2.73
CA SER A 49 -6.43 2.09 -1.50
C SER A 49 -6.97 0.67 -1.33
N GLN A 50 -7.49 0.06 -2.40
CA GLN A 50 -7.92 -1.34 -2.39
C GLN A 50 -6.76 -2.29 -2.14
N PHE A 51 -5.59 -2.02 -2.71
CA PHE A 51 -4.38 -2.77 -2.42
C PHE A 51 -4.00 -2.66 -0.93
N ALA A 52 -3.98 -1.45 -0.37
CA ALA A 52 -3.66 -1.21 1.02
C ALA A 52 -4.59 -1.98 1.98
N VAL A 53 -5.90 -1.94 1.72
CA VAL A 53 -6.89 -2.70 2.49
C VAL A 53 -6.64 -4.20 2.45
N ARG A 54 -6.38 -4.76 1.26
CA ARG A 54 -6.04 -6.18 1.12
C ARG A 54 -4.79 -6.55 1.93
N HIS A 55 -3.91 -5.59 2.22
CA HIS A 55 -2.70 -5.79 3.02
C HIS A 55 -2.80 -5.26 4.46
N ARG A 56 -4.01 -4.92 4.93
CA ARG A 56 -4.26 -4.39 6.28
C ARG A 56 -3.46 -3.12 6.58
N VAL A 57 -3.37 -2.23 5.60
CA VAL A 57 -2.83 -0.87 5.73
C VAL A 57 -4.00 0.10 5.69
N PHE A 58 -4.29 0.74 6.80
CA PHE A 58 -5.52 1.52 7.01
C PHE A 58 -5.27 3.00 7.29
N ARG A 59 -4.07 3.39 7.75
CA ARG A 59 -3.77 4.80 8.01
C ARG A 59 -3.53 5.53 6.68
N GLU A 60 -4.25 6.63 6.47
CA GLU A 60 -4.15 7.45 5.25
C GLU A 60 -2.70 7.80 4.89
N ILE A 61 -1.88 8.18 5.88
CA ILE A 61 -0.46 8.51 5.68
C ILE A 61 0.34 7.33 5.11
N ASN A 62 0.03 6.10 5.51
CA ASN A 62 0.72 4.91 5.04
C ASN A 62 0.23 4.50 3.65
N VAL A 63 -1.04 4.72 3.34
CA VAL A 63 -1.58 4.58 1.99
C VAL A 63 -0.91 5.58 1.03
N GLN A 64 -0.74 6.84 1.45
CA GLN A 64 0.00 7.85 0.67
C GLN A 64 1.48 7.48 0.50
N LYS A 65 2.14 6.95 1.54
CA LYS A 65 3.52 6.41 1.41
C LYS A 65 3.60 5.32 0.34
N LEU A 66 2.61 4.41 0.25
CA LEU A 66 2.54 3.40 -0.81
C LEU A 66 2.35 4.03 -2.20
N MET A 67 1.53 5.08 -2.33
CA MET A 67 1.36 5.80 -3.59
C MET A 67 2.65 6.48 -4.04
N VAL A 68 3.34 7.14 -3.12
CA VAL A 68 4.64 7.79 -3.38
C VAL A 68 5.67 6.76 -3.82
N LEU A 69 5.76 5.63 -3.10
CA LEU A 69 6.68 4.55 -3.43
C LEU A 69 6.37 3.99 -4.83
N GLN A 70 5.10 3.79 -5.16
CA GLN A 70 4.68 3.26 -6.45
C GLN A 70 5.02 4.22 -7.60
N LEU A 71 4.75 5.52 -7.44
CA LEU A 71 5.10 6.51 -8.47
C LEU A 71 6.61 6.65 -8.67
N ARG A 72 7.41 6.49 -7.60
CA ARG A 72 8.87 6.61 -7.68
C ARG A 72 9.56 5.39 -8.28
N THR A 73 9.05 4.20 -8.01
CA THR A 73 9.77 2.94 -8.28
C THR A 73 9.06 2.06 -9.30
N GLY A 74 7.76 2.29 -9.54
CA GLY A 74 6.96 1.45 -10.41
C GLY A 74 6.79 0.01 -9.90
N PHE A 75 6.87 -0.22 -8.58
CA PHE A 75 6.79 -1.59 -8.04
C PHE A 75 5.53 -2.34 -8.49
N ALA A 76 5.57 -3.67 -8.54
CA ALA A 76 4.45 -4.43 -9.10
C ALA A 76 3.23 -4.44 -8.15
N ILE A 77 2.02 -4.29 -8.71
CA ILE A 77 0.76 -4.55 -8.03
C ILE A 77 -0.01 -5.58 -8.88
N PRO A 78 -0.20 -6.83 -8.40
CA PRO A 78 0.12 -7.31 -7.05
C PRO A 78 1.62 -7.45 -6.78
N LEU A 79 2.00 -7.33 -5.51
CA LEU A 79 3.39 -7.50 -5.05
C LEU A 79 3.87 -8.96 -5.21
N PRO A 80 5.18 -9.18 -5.46
CA PRO A 80 5.83 -10.46 -5.23
C PRO A 80 5.53 -11.00 -3.82
N ARG A 81 5.39 -12.33 -3.69
CA ARG A 81 4.94 -13.00 -2.47
C ARG A 81 5.69 -12.57 -1.20
N TRP A 82 7.01 -12.41 -1.29
CA TRP A 82 7.83 -12.00 -0.14
C TRP A 82 7.62 -10.54 0.26
N GLN A 83 7.44 -9.63 -0.71
CA GLN A 83 7.11 -8.22 -0.44
C GLN A 83 5.69 -8.10 0.14
N ALA A 84 4.75 -8.89 -0.38
CA ALA A 84 3.40 -9.01 0.16
C ALA A 84 3.39 -9.49 1.62
N HIS A 85 4.31 -10.38 1.99
CA HIS A 85 4.48 -10.84 3.37
C HIS A 85 4.96 -9.72 4.31
N LEU A 86 5.87 -8.85 3.88
CA LEU A 86 6.30 -7.69 4.69
C LEU A 86 5.13 -6.81 5.12
N LEU A 87 4.16 -6.59 4.23
CA LEU A 87 2.97 -5.81 4.55
C LEU A 87 1.97 -6.55 5.45
N ARG A 88 2.07 -7.86 5.65
CA ARG A 88 1.11 -8.64 6.46
C ARG A 88 1.73 -9.27 7.70
N ARG A 89 3.03 -9.06 7.93
CA ARG A 89 3.78 -9.71 9.01
C ARG A 89 3.25 -9.29 10.39
N ALA A 90 2.92 -10.27 11.21
CA ALA A 90 2.50 -10.04 12.59
C ALA A 90 3.68 -9.52 13.43
N GLY A 91 3.37 -8.88 14.55
CA GLY A 91 4.39 -8.32 15.46
C GLY A 91 4.99 -6.98 15.01
N PHE A 92 4.65 -6.49 13.81
CA PHE A 92 5.01 -5.15 13.35
C PHE A 92 3.81 -4.23 13.26
N SER A 93 4.00 -2.98 13.66
CA SER A 93 3.04 -1.91 13.39
C SER A 93 2.86 -1.69 11.89
N GLU A 94 1.75 -1.08 11.50
CA GLU A 94 1.50 -0.72 10.10
C GLU A 94 2.62 0.14 9.50
N GLU A 95 3.16 1.08 10.27
CA GLU A 95 4.26 1.94 9.82
C GLU A 95 5.54 1.14 9.58
N GLU A 96 5.92 0.25 10.49
CA GLU A 96 7.10 -0.62 10.31
C GLU A 96 6.95 -1.53 9.10
N ARG A 97 5.75 -2.08 8.87
CA ARG A 97 5.46 -2.90 7.69
C ARG A 97 5.68 -2.12 6.39
N VAL A 98 5.16 -0.88 6.32
CA VAL A 98 5.36 0.00 5.15
C VAL A 98 6.81 0.42 4.99
N MET A 99 7.52 0.78 6.07
CA MET A 99 8.94 1.12 6.00
C MET A 99 9.80 -0.04 5.52
N ARG A 100 9.53 -1.26 6.00
CA ARG A 100 10.24 -2.48 5.55
C ARG A 100 9.99 -2.77 4.08
N LEU A 101 8.75 -2.60 3.59
CA LEU A 101 8.48 -2.68 2.15
C LEU A 101 9.24 -1.61 1.37
N THR A 102 9.19 -0.35 1.82
CA THR A 102 9.91 0.75 1.18
C THR A 102 11.39 0.45 1.04
N ARG A 103 12.03 -0.03 2.12
CA ARG A 103 13.44 -0.44 2.08
C ARG A 103 13.65 -1.55 1.04
N ALA A 104 12.87 -2.62 1.12
CA ALA A 104 12.99 -3.77 0.22
C ALA A 104 12.83 -3.40 -1.27
N VAL A 105 11.92 -2.47 -1.59
CA VAL A 105 11.71 -1.99 -2.96
C VAL A 105 12.86 -1.10 -3.43
N LEU A 106 13.39 -0.23 -2.56
CA LEU A 106 14.46 0.70 -2.92
C LEU A 106 15.84 0.04 -3.03
N THR A 107 16.14 -0.93 -2.18
CA THR A 107 17.46 -1.58 -2.16
C THR A 107 17.51 -2.84 -3.01
N GLY A 108 16.35 -3.40 -3.38
CA GLY A 108 16.27 -4.74 -3.97
C GLY A 108 16.69 -5.86 -3.01
N GLU A 109 16.97 -5.54 -1.73
CA GLU A 109 17.32 -6.53 -0.72
C GLU A 109 16.12 -7.46 -0.50
N GLN A 110 16.28 -8.71 -0.92
CA GLN A 110 15.47 -9.79 -0.38
C GLN A 110 16.02 -10.11 1.00
N PRO A 111 15.20 -10.20 2.06
CA PRO A 111 15.70 -10.71 3.32
C PRO A 111 16.24 -12.12 3.05
N GLU A 112 17.55 -12.31 3.25
CA GLU A 112 18.14 -13.65 3.35
C GLU A 112 17.31 -14.39 4.39
N LEU A 113 16.62 -15.45 3.96
CA LEU A 113 15.91 -16.45 4.76
C LEU A 113 16.03 -16.20 6.28
N VAL A 114 15.22 -15.27 6.81
CA VAL A 114 15.11 -15.11 8.26
C VAL A 114 14.37 -16.35 8.71
N SER A 115 15.16 -17.32 9.16
CA SER A 115 14.83 -18.56 9.86
C SER A 115 13.33 -18.91 9.89
N MET A 116 12.97 -20.00 9.19
CA MET A 116 11.64 -20.63 9.17
C MET A 116 11.15 -21.17 10.54
N GLY A 117 11.61 -20.61 11.67
CA GLY A 117 11.18 -21.01 13.01
C GLY A 117 9.90 -20.32 13.47
N ASP A 118 9.80 -19.00 13.27
CA ASP A 118 8.79 -18.20 14.00
C ASP A 118 7.48 -17.95 13.22
N ASP A 119 7.46 -18.15 11.90
CA ASP A 119 6.31 -17.80 11.03
C ASP A 119 5.48 -19.01 10.56
N LEU A 120 5.80 -20.24 10.99
CA LEU A 120 5.07 -21.47 10.65
C LEU A 120 3.56 -21.47 11.00
N PRO A 121 3.09 -20.85 12.11
CA PRO A 121 1.66 -20.86 12.43
C PRO A 121 0.80 -20.05 11.46
N ALA A 122 1.32 -18.94 10.91
CA ALA A 122 0.57 -18.06 10.01
C ALA A 122 0.37 -18.67 8.62
N MET A 123 1.24 -19.60 8.20
CA MET A 123 1.15 -20.28 6.90
C MET A 123 0.20 -21.47 6.88
N ARG A 124 -0.21 -22.00 8.05
CA ARG A 124 -1.13 -23.14 8.16
C ARG A 124 -2.61 -22.74 8.21
N ALA A 125 -2.93 -21.49 8.52
CA ALA A 125 -4.31 -21.00 8.66
C ALA A 125 -4.93 -20.42 7.37
N ALA A 126 -4.23 -20.52 6.24
CA ALA A 126 -4.68 -20.01 4.93
C ALA A 126 -4.99 -21.15 3.93
N ARG A 127 -5.44 -22.30 4.43
CA ARG A 127 -5.98 -23.41 3.62
C ARG A 127 -7.48 -23.51 3.81
#